data_AF-A0A3R7EJQ4-F1
#
_entry.id   AF-A0A3R7EJQ4-F1
#
_cell.length_a   1.000
_cell.length_b   1.000
_cell.length_c   1.000
_cell.angle_alpha   90.00
_cell.angle_beta   90.00
_cell.angle_gamma   90.00
#
_symmetry.space_group_name_H-M   'P 1'
#
loop_
_entity.id
_entity.type
_entity.pdbx_description
1 polymer ?
#
loop_
_entity_poly.entity_id
_entity_poly.type
_entity_poly.pdbx_seq_one_letter_code
_entity_poly.pdbx_strand_id
1 'polypeptide(L)'
;MRSLIEKSGLSVHDFADQADLDAEQFSECLSGASPFSTVDLAVIADEFHVSMEWLLTGAEPPLTVAARTTTGKAAEALAAARDYVARRAGLDKLGYPQPWTPVSPTASSGGTYAEQGETLAKLARRAVERQGRLVNQGGLPELIEAVFGADVAVEPLGDGFDGLAAMGQGAKLILLSTASNPARQRFTLAHELGHLLADDDQDVHLDRDIFDRAQKTDPSEQRANAFASVFLLPEQTLREAVGAVRLTRESFAALCCDFMVSPATLAYRLLKLRVIDAGACDYYKRMTVREAAVVADRVEELDRKVAASEEKRLPGLLVRDTRAAYEAGKATLRPYASLLGVDVDELRDQFVSEQDNGGAA
;
A
#
# COMPACT_ATOMS: atom_id res chain seq x y z
N MET A 1 -17.98 -24.93 -5.37
CA MET A 1 -17.84 -26.03 -4.38
C MET A 1 -17.47 -27.37 -5.02
N ARG A 2 -18.29 -28.02 -5.86
CA ARG A 2 -17.92 -29.32 -6.47
C ARG A 2 -16.55 -29.32 -7.18
N SER A 3 -16.25 -28.28 -7.96
CA SER A 3 -14.95 -28.14 -8.62
C SER A 3 -13.77 -27.95 -7.65
N LEU A 4 -14.00 -27.46 -6.43
CA LEU A 4 -12.95 -27.35 -5.41
C LEU A 4 -12.63 -28.72 -4.79
N ILE A 5 -13.68 -29.48 -4.46
CA ILE A 5 -13.56 -30.85 -3.92
C ILE A 5 -12.86 -31.75 -4.95
N GLU A 6 -13.22 -31.62 -6.22
CA GLU A 6 -12.56 -32.36 -7.30
C GLU A 6 -11.07 -31.99 -7.45
N LYS A 7 -10.72 -30.71 -7.25
CA LYS A 7 -9.33 -30.23 -7.31
C LYS A 7 -8.49 -30.59 -6.08
N SER A 8 -9.11 -30.77 -4.92
CA SER A 8 -8.42 -31.28 -3.72
C SER A 8 -8.14 -32.78 -3.80
N GLY A 9 -8.74 -33.48 -4.76
CA GLY A 9 -8.58 -34.92 -4.94
C GLY A 9 -9.36 -35.76 -3.92
N LEU A 10 -10.21 -35.12 -3.12
CA LEU A 10 -11.05 -35.78 -2.13
C LEU A 10 -12.40 -36.19 -2.75
N SER A 11 -13.01 -37.25 -2.23
CA SER A 11 -14.43 -37.49 -2.50
C SER A 11 -15.29 -36.51 -1.69
N VAL A 12 -16.57 -36.35 -2.07
CA VAL A 12 -17.52 -35.51 -1.33
C VAL A 12 -17.69 -35.98 0.11
N HIS A 13 -17.66 -37.30 0.33
CA HIS A 13 -17.77 -37.90 1.67
C HIS A 13 -16.50 -37.64 2.48
N ASP A 14 -15.32 -37.87 1.89
CA ASP A 14 -14.03 -37.65 2.60
C ASP A 14 -13.85 -36.17 2.98
N PHE A 15 -14.29 -35.26 2.11
CA PHE A 15 -14.27 -33.84 2.43
C PHE A 15 -15.24 -33.49 3.56
N ALA A 16 -16.47 -34.02 3.54
CA ALA A 16 -17.44 -33.77 4.60
C ALA A 16 -16.91 -34.26 5.96
N ASP A 17 -16.32 -35.45 5.99
CA ASP A 17 -15.70 -36.00 7.20
C ASP A 17 -14.52 -35.15 7.68
N GLN A 18 -13.66 -34.67 6.76
CA GLN A 18 -12.53 -33.81 7.09
C GLN A 18 -12.96 -32.44 7.63
N ALA A 19 -14.05 -31.89 7.08
CA ALA A 19 -14.61 -30.60 7.46
C ALA A 19 -15.61 -30.70 8.65
N ASP A 20 -15.78 -31.89 9.26
CA ASP A 20 -16.75 -32.15 10.33
C ASP A 20 -18.19 -31.74 9.95
N LEU A 21 -18.58 -32.01 8.70
CA LEU A 21 -19.92 -31.77 8.13
C LEU A 21 -20.67 -33.09 7.97
N ASP A 22 -21.99 -33.07 8.12
CA ASP A 22 -22.83 -34.23 7.83
C ASP A 22 -22.80 -34.56 6.33
N ALA A 23 -22.30 -35.75 5.97
CA ALA A 23 -22.05 -36.12 4.57
C ALA A 23 -23.32 -36.24 3.71
N GLU A 24 -24.44 -36.66 4.31
CA GLU A 24 -25.73 -36.75 3.59
C GLU A 24 -26.28 -35.35 3.32
N GLN A 25 -26.33 -34.50 4.34
CA GLN A 25 -26.78 -33.11 4.24
C GLN A 25 -25.88 -32.29 3.30
N PHE A 26 -24.57 -32.50 3.36
CA PHE A 26 -23.60 -31.84 2.48
C PHE A 26 -23.81 -32.23 1.01
N SER A 27 -24.07 -33.50 0.74
CA SER A 27 -24.39 -34.00 -0.60
C SER A 27 -25.71 -33.42 -1.13
N GLU A 28 -26.75 -33.35 -0.29
CA GLU A 28 -28.02 -32.70 -0.62
C GLU A 28 -27.82 -31.22 -0.97
N CYS A 29 -27.03 -30.50 -0.17
CA CYS A 29 -26.71 -29.09 -0.42
C CYS A 29 -25.94 -28.90 -1.73
N LEU A 30 -24.97 -29.76 -2.03
CA LEU A 30 -24.23 -29.76 -3.30
C LEU A 30 -25.09 -30.14 -4.51
N SER A 31 -26.21 -30.81 -4.31
CA SER A 31 -27.19 -31.13 -5.35
C SER A 31 -28.22 -30.02 -5.58
N GLY A 32 -28.26 -29.01 -4.71
CA GLY A 32 -29.24 -27.93 -4.73
C GLY A 32 -30.59 -28.30 -4.12
N ALA A 33 -30.71 -29.46 -3.46
CA ALA A 33 -31.93 -29.90 -2.79
C ALA A 33 -32.18 -29.13 -1.48
N SER A 34 -31.11 -28.68 -0.82
CA SER A 34 -31.14 -27.91 0.42
C SER A 34 -30.14 -26.74 0.36
N PRO A 35 -30.41 -25.59 1.00
CA PRO A 35 -29.42 -24.51 1.10
C PRO A 35 -28.38 -24.84 2.19
N PHE A 36 -27.13 -24.39 1.99
CA PHE A 36 -26.11 -24.45 3.04
C PHE A 36 -26.45 -23.50 4.18
N SER A 37 -26.14 -23.91 5.42
CA SER A 37 -26.17 -22.98 6.55
C SER A 37 -24.97 -22.02 6.51
N THR A 38 -25.06 -20.88 7.20
CA THR A 38 -23.95 -19.92 7.30
C THR A 38 -22.72 -20.53 7.99
N VAL A 39 -22.93 -21.48 8.90
CA VAL A 39 -21.85 -22.16 9.62
C VAL A 39 -21.12 -23.11 8.67
N ASP A 40 -21.85 -23.93 7.92
CA ASP A 40 -21.25 -24.84 6.92
C ASP A 40 -20.46 -24.06 5.88
N LEU A 41 -21.02 -22.94 5.38
CA LEU A 41 -20.33 -22.08 4.42
C LEU A 41 -19.02 -21.49 4.97
N ALA A 42 -18.97 -21.14 6.26
CA ALA A 42 -17.76 -20.62 6.89
C ALA A 42 -16.68 -21.70 7.03
N VAL A 43 -17.07 -22.92 7.41
CA VAL A 43 -16.18 -24.08 7.52
C VAL A 43 -15.59 -24.42 6.13
N ILE A 44 -16.45 -24.50 5.11
CA ILE A 44 -16.02 -24.77 3.73
C ILE A 44 -15.10 -23.66 3.21
N ALA A 45 -15.38 -22.40 3.56
CA ALA A 45 -14.57 -21.25 3.16
C ALA A 45 -13.16 -21.32 3.75
N ASP A 46 -13.05 -21.67 5.04
CA ASP A 46 -11.78 -21.78 5.75
C ASP A 46 -10.94 -22.93 5.20
N GLU A 47 -11.54 -24.11 5.01
CA GLU A 47 -10.87 -25.33 4.52
C GLU A 47 -10.29 -25.15 3.10
N PHE A 48 -10.98 -24.42 2.23
CA PHE A 48 -10.50 -24.12 0.89
C PHE A 48 -9.75 -22.78 0.78
N HIS A 49 -9.59 -22.05 1.89
CA HIS A 49 -8.99 -20.72 1.93
C HIS A 49 -9.61 -19.73 0.92
N VAL A 50 -10.94 -19.77 0.76
CA VAL A 50 -11.73 -18.87 -0.10
C VAL A 50 -12.65 -18.00 0.74
N SER A 51 -13.20 -16.91 0.19
CA SER A 51 -14.20 -16.12 0.91
C SER A 51 -15.57 -16.80 0.88
N MET A 52 -16.37 -16.60 1.93
CA MET A 52 -17.76 -17.06 1.98
C MET A 52 -18.62 -16.42 0.88
N GLU A 53 -18.30 -15.18 0.51
CA GLU A 53 -18.93 -14.47 -0.62
C GLU A 53 -18.63 -15.12 -1.97
N TRP A 54 -17.40 -15.61 -2.18
CA TRP A 54 -17.04 -16.37 -3.38
C TRP A 54 -17.82 -17.69 -3.47
N LEU A 55 -18.00 -18.38 -2.33
CA LEU A 55 -18.80 -19.61 -2.28
C LEU A 55 -20.26 -19.38 -2.67
N LEU A 56 -20.81 -18.21 -2.31
CA LEU A 56 -22.21 -17.84 -2.54
C LEU A 56 -22.46 -17.29 -3.95
N THR A 57 -21.54 -16.47 -4.46
CA THR A 57 -21.75 -15.69 -5.70
C THR A 57 -20.93 -16.21 -6.88
N GLY A 58 -19.89 -17.00 -6.62
CA GLY A 58 -18.86 -17.35 -7.59
C GLY A 58 -17.95 -16.18 -7.99
N ALA A 59 -18.15 -14.98 -7.42
CA ALA A 59 -17.32 -13.80 -7.69
C ALA A 59 -16.03 -13.88 -6.87
N GLU A 60 -14.89 -14.08 -7.55
CA GLU A 60 -13.58 -14.08 -6.89
C GLU A 60 -13.20 -12.64 -6.55
N PRO A 61 -12.74 -12.36 -5.30
CA PRO A 61 -12.10 -11.10 -5.02
C PRO A 61 -10.99 -10.85 -6.05
N PRO A 62 -10.94 -9.71 -6.74
CA PRO A 62 -9.97 -9.48 -7.82
C PRO A 62 -8.51 -9.64 -7.39
N LEU A 63 -8.16 -9.36 -6.14
CA LEU A 63 -6.87 -9.68 -5.52
C LEU A 63 -6.52 -11.19 -5.62
N THR A 64 -7.50 -12.07 -5.44
CA THR A 64 -7.37 -13.53 -5.56
C THR A 64 -7.21 -13.96 -7.02
N VAL A 65 -7.92 -13.32 -7.94
CA VAL A 65 -7.79 -13.58 -9.39
C VAL A 65 -6.39 -13.20 -9.86
N ALA A 66 -5.93 -12.01 -9.48
CA ALA A 66 -4.62 -11.51 -9.87
C ALA A 66 -3.48 -12.37 -9.30
N ALA A 67 -3.62 -12.87 -8.08
CA ALA A 67 -2.63 -13.76 -7.45
C ALA A 67 -2.47 -15.09 -8.20
N ARG A 68 -3.53 -15.57 -8.86
CA ARG A 68 -3.54 -16.84 -9.58
C ARG A 68 -3.00 -16.73 -11.00
N THR A 69 -3.18 -15.59 -11.66
CA THR A 69 -2.70 -15.34 -13.02
C THR A 69 -1.27 -14.81 -13.05
N THR A 70 -0.76 -14.39 -11.89
CA THR A 70 0.57 -13.83 -11.73
C THR A 70 1.54 -14.84 -11.16
N THR A 71 2.73 -14.96 -11.75
CA THR A 71 3.80 -15.85 -11.28
C THR A 71 5.00 -15.05 -10.78
N GLY A 72 5.87 -15.69 -9.99
CA GLY A 72 7.08 -15.07 -9.43
C GLY A 72 6.78 -14.07 -8.31
N LYS A 73 7.66 -13.08 -8.13
CA LYS A 73 7.62 -12.11 -7.03
C LYS A 73 6.32 -11.30 -6.90
N ALA A 74 5.64 -11.07 -8.02
CA ALA A 74 4.34 -10.40 -7.99
C ALA A 74 3.24 -11.27 -7.35
N ALA A 75 3.38 -12.61 -7.34
CA ALA A 75 2.50 -13.49 -6.57
C ALA A 75 2.76 -13.40 -5.05
N GLU A 76 4.03 -13.27 -4.64
CA GLU A 76 4.41 -13.05 -3.24
C GLU A 76 3.86 -11.71 -2.73
N ALA A 77 3.97 -10.65 -3.55
CA ALA A 77 3.40 -9.34 -3.25
C ALA A 77 1.87 -9.42 -3.04
N LEU A 78 1.18 -10.17 -3.91
CA LEU A 78 -0.25 -10.39 -3.79
C LEU A 78 -0.64 -11.21 -2.57
N ALA A 79 0.15 -12.23 -2.22
CA ALA A 79 -0.07 -13.01 -1.01
C ALA A 79 0.09 -12.14 0.25
N ALA A 80 1.13 -11.30 0.30
CA ALA A 80 1.33 -10.36 1.40
C ALA A 80 0.19 -9.33 1.49
N ALA A 81 -0.21 -8.75 0.36
CA ALA A 81 -1.34 -7.81 0.31
C ALA A 81 -2.65 -8.46 0.79
N ARG A 82 -2.92 -9.71 0.38
CA ARG A 82 -4.07 -10.50 0.87
C ARG A 82 -4.06 -10.68 2.37
N ASP A 83 -2.91 -11.05 2.94
CA ASP A 83 -2.78 -11.24 4.38
C ASP A 83 -3.10 -9.94 5.15
N TYR A 84 -2.51 -8.82 4.73
CA TYR A 84 -2.79 -7.52 5.35
C TYR A 84 -4.26 -7.09 5.22
N VAL A 85 -4.87 -7.25 4.04
CA VAL A 85 -6.29 -6.94 3.82
C VAL A 85 -7.19 -7.82 4.70
N ALA A 86 -6.90 -9.12 4.79
CA ALA A 86 -7.66 -10.06 5.62
C ALA A 86 -7.57 -9.72 7.11
N ARG A 87 -6.36 -9.37 7.61
CA ARG A 87 -6.17 -8.91 8.99
C ARG A 87 -6.99 -7.65 9.27
N ARG A 88 -6.98 -6.69 8.34
CA ARG A 88 -7.76 -5.46 8.48
C ARG A 88 -9.27 -5.72 8.52
N ALA A 89 -9.77 -6.58 7.65
CA ALA A 89 -11.18 -7.00 7.65
C ALA A 89 -11.57 -7.73 8.95
N GLY A 90 -10.65 -8.52 9.53
CA GLY A 90 -10.84 -9.14 10.84
C GLY A 90 -11.00 -8.11 11.96
N LEU A 91 -10.17 -7.07 11.98
CA LEU A 91 -10.25 -5.99 12.97
C LEU A 91 -11.51 -5.14 12.84
N ASP A 92 -11.98 -4.90 11.61
CA ASP A 92 -13.23 -4.19 11.37
C ASP A 92 -14.41 -4.90 12.05
N LYS A 93 -14.49 -6.23 11.94
CA LYS A 93 -15.49 -7.06 12.64
C LYS A 93 -15.38 -6.99 14.17
N LEU A 94 -14.21 -6.67 14.72
CA LEU A 94 -13.98 -6.46 16.16
C LEU A 94 -14.26 -5.02 16.61
N GLY A 95 -14.71 -4.15 15.71
CA GLY A 95 -15.01 -2.75 15.97
C GLY A 95 -13.78 -1.85 15.94
N TYR A 96 -12.75 -2.22 15.15
CA TYR A 96 -11.59 -1.39 14.83
C TYR A 96 -11.54 -1.12 13.32
N PRO A 97 -12.52 -0.37 12.77
CA PRO A 97 -12.55 -0.04 11.35
C PRO A 97 -11.31 0.77 10.95
N GLN A 98 -10.87 0.61 9.72
CA GLN A 98 -9.79 1.44 9.17
C GLN A 98 -10.23 2.91 9.14
N PRO A 99 -9.43 3.87 9.64
CA PRO A 99 -9.80 5.29 9.66
C PRO A 99 -9.59 5.99 8.31
N TRP A 100 -10.05 5.38 7.20
CA TRP A 100 -9.88 5.89 5.85
C TRP A 100 -10.54 7.27 5.69
N THR A 101 -9.77 8.26 5.25
CA THR A 101 -10.21 9.64 5.03
C THR A 101 -10.01 10.03 3.57
N PRO A 102 -11.02 9.84 2.71
CA PRO A 102 -10.90 10.17 1.29
C PRO A 102 -10.77 11.68 1.09
N VAL A 103 -10.07 12.08 0.03
CA VAL A 103 -10.11 13.46 -0.47
C VAL A 103 -10.98 13.52 -1.71
N SER A 104 -12.29 13.69 -1.51
CA SER A 104 -13.23 13.74 -2.63
C SER A 104 -12.91 14.90 -3.58
N PRO A 105 -12.76 14.64 -4.89
CA PRO A 105 -12.95 15.68 -5.88
C PRO A 105 -14.41 16.14 -5.77
N THR A 106 -14.66 17.43 -5.59
CA THR A 106 -16.02 17.95 -5.79
C THR A 106 -16.38 17.73 -7.26
N ALA A 107 -17.30 16.79 -7.50
CA ALA A 107 -18.00 16.46 -8.74
C ALA A 107 -17.42 17.00 -10.06
N SER A 108 -16.98 16.07 -10.91
CA SER A 108 -16.77 16.26 -12.36
C SER A 108 -15.72 17.31 -12.74
N SER A 109 -14.47 17.07 -12.40
CA SER A 109 -13.35 17.77 -13.04
C SER A 109 -13.19 17.22 -14.47
N GLY A 110 -13.84 17.87 -15.43
CA GLY A 110 -13.47 17.75 -16.84
C GLY A 110 -11.97 18.07 -17.03
N GLY A 111 -11.37 17.48 -18.06
CA GLY A 111 -9.92 17.59 -18.31
C GLY A 111 -9.30 16.23 -18.59
N THR A 112 -8.01 16.25 -18.90
CA THR A 112 -7.18 15.04 -19.07
C THR A 112 -6.99 14.31 -17.75
N TYR A 113 -6.71 13.01 -17.79
CA TYR A 113 -6.42 12.21 -16.59
C TYR A 113 -5.25 12.76 -15.77
N ALA A 114 -4.24 13.33 -16.44
CA ALA A 114 -3.17 14.04 -15.77
C ALA A 114 -3.68 15.24 -14.95
N GLU A 115 -4.56 16.08 -15.50
CA GLU A 115 -5.15 17.23 -14.79
C GLU A 115 -6.01 16.82 -13.59
N GLN A 116 -6.70 15.68 -13.70
CA GLN A 116 -7.41 15.08 -12.57
C GLN A 116 -6.44 14.70 -11.45
N GLY A 117 -5.33 14.04 -11.79
CA GLY A 117 -4.26 13.69 -10.83
C GLY A 117 -3.64 14.91 -10.16
N GLU A 118 -3.38 15.98 -10.92
CA GLU A 118 -2.88 17.24 -10.34
C GLU A 118 -3.87 17.88 -9.36
N THR A 119 -5.17 17.83 -9.69
CA THR A 119 -6.23 18.37 -8.84
C THR A 119 -6.34 17.56 -7.55
N LEU A 120 -6.34 16.23 -7.65
CA LEU A 120 -6.37 15.33 -6.51
C LEU A 120 -5.15 15.52 -5.60
N ALA A 121 -3.96 15.70 -6.17
CA ALA A 121 -2.76 15.98 -5.40
C ALA A 121 -2.85 17.29 -4.62
N LYS A 122 -3.41 18.35 -5.22
CA LYS A 122 -3.64 19.63 -4.52
C LYS A 122 -4.63 19.46 -3.36
N LEU A 123 -5.67 18.66 -3.52
CA LEU A 123 -6.63 18.35 -2.45
C LEU A 123 -5.96 17.54 -1.32
N ALA A 124 -5.19 16.52 -1.67
CA ALA A 124 -4.42 15.71 -0.72
C ALA A 124 -3.45 16.57 0.09
N ARG A 125 -2.71 17.47 -0.57
CA ARG A 125 -1.80 18.41 0.12
C ARG A 125 -2.54 19.34 1.09
N ARG A 126 -3.70 19.87 0.72
CA ARG A 126 -4.54 20.66 1.64
C ARG A 126 -5.01 19.84 2.84
N ALA A 127 -5.29 18.55 2.67
CA ALA A 127 -5.64 17.67 3.78
C ALA A 127 -4.46 17.51 4.77
N VAL A 128 -3.24 17.33 4.24
CA VAL A 128 -2.01 17.28 5.03
C VAL A 128 -1.78 18.60 5.79
N GLU A 129 -1.90 19.73 5.10
CA GLU A 129 -1.70 21.07 5.68
C GLU A 129 -2.72 21.40 6.77
N ARG A 130 -3.98 20.97 6.62
CA ARG A 130 -5.02 21.15 7.66
C ARG A 130 -4.69 20.42 8.97
N GLN A 131 -3.86 19.38 8.92
CA GLN A 131 -3.37 18.69 10.12
C GLN A 131 -2.07 19.31 10.67
N GLY A 132 -1.61 20.44 10.14
CA GLY A 132 -0.36 21.09 10.56
C GLY A 132 0.89 20.31 10.14
N ARG A 133 0.80 19.46 9.10
CA ARG A 133 1.88 18.62 8.60
C ARG A 133 2.39 19.13 7.25
N LEU A 134 3.58 18.66 6.85
CA LEU A 134 4.18 18.93 5.55
C LEU A 134 4.65 17.62 4.91
N VAL A 135 4.36 17.43 3.61
CA VAL A 135 4.70 16.20 2.86
C VAL A 135 6.20 15.85 2.89
N ASN A 136 7.07 16.86 2.97
CA ASN A 136 8.52 16.68 2.96
C ASN A 136 9.15 16.63 4.36
N GLN A 137 8.34 16.67 5.42
CA GLN A 137 8.82 16.51 6.79
C GLN A 137 8.51 15.11 7.32
N GLY A 138 9.52 14.45 7.89
CA GLY A 138 9.38 13.10 8.44
C GLY A 138 9.30 11.99 7.37
N GLY A 139 8.73 10.85 7.75
CA GLY A 139 8.49 9.72 6.87
C GLY A 139 7.14 9.83 6.16
N LEU A 140 7.13 9.56 4.85
CA LEU A 140 5.91 9.57 4.05
C LEU A 140 4.92 8.44 4.43
N PRO A 141 5.37 7.21 4.77
CA PRO A 141 4.46 6.17 5.25
C PRO A 141 3.63 6.61 6.47
N GLU A 142 4.28 7.17 7.50
CA GLU A 142 3.61 7.65 8.71
C GLU A 142 2.65 8.80 8.41
N LEU A 143 3.03 9.69 7.49
CA LEU A 143 2.17 10.80 7.08
C LEU A 143 0.92 10.30 6.38
N ILE A 144 1.05 9.28 5.52
CA ILE A 144 -0.08 8.69 4.80
C ILE A 144 -1.04 8.01 5.79
N GLU A 145 -0.49 7.18 6.68
CA GLU A 145 -1.25 6.54 7.75
C GLU A 145 -1.97 7.57 8.62
N ALA A 146 -1.28 8.63 9.06
CA ALA A 146 -1.87 9.63 9.94
C ALA A 146 -2.92 10.51 9.27
N VAL A 147 -2.74 10.86 7.99
CA VAL A 147 -3.62 11.83 7.31
C VAL A 147 -4.77 11.16 6.58
N PHE A 148 -4.50 10.05 5.89
CA PHE A 148 -5.47 9.38 5.02
C PHE A 148 -5.98 8.07 5.60
N GLY A 149 -5.31 7.49 6.59
CA GLY A 149 -5.75 6.24 7.22
C GLY A 149 -5.51 4.98 6.37
N ALA A 150 -4.77 5.08 5.27
CA ALA A 150 -4.33 3.90 4.52
C ALA A 150 -3.16 3.21 5.24
N ASP A 151 -3.18 1.89 5.26
CA ASP A 151 -2.08 1.06 5.75
C ASP A 151 -0.90 1.11 4.77
N VAL A 152 0.33 1.25 5.28
CA VAL A 152 1.54 1.25 4.44
C VAL A 152 2.53 0.19 4.90
N ALA A 153 2.72 -0.86 4.09
CA ALA A 153 3.68 -1.92 4.31
C ALA A 153 4.88 -1.82 3.34
N VAL A 154 6.05 -2.29 3.80
CA VAL A 154 7.23 -2.53 2.96
C VAL A 154 7.69 -3.97 3.21
N GLU A 155 7.79 -4.78 2.16
CA GLU A 155 8.21 -6.18 2.25
C GLU A 155 9.42 -6.45 1.33
N PRO A 156 10.31 -7.40 1.67
CA PRO A 156 11.45 -7.76 0.85
C PRO A 156 11.04 -8.66 -0.34
N LEU A 157 10.29 -8.09 -1.28
CA LEU A 157 9.72 -8.79 -2.44
C LEU A 157 10.73 -8.95 -3.60
N GLY A 158 11.91 -8.34 -3.46
CA GLY A 158 13.02 -8.38 -4.41
C GLY A 158 12.76 -7.65 -5.73
N ASP A 159 13.75 -7.70 -6.63
CA ASP A 159 13.70 -7.05 -7.96
C ASP A 159 12.52 -7.51 -8.85
N GLY A 160 11.83 -6.57 -9.49
CA GLY A 160 10.74 -6.83 -10.45
C GLY A 160 9.33 -6.51 -9.93
N PHE A 161 9.24 -5.88 -8.75
CA PHE A 161 8.03 -5.34 -8.17
C PHE A 161 8.41 -4.08 -7.37
N ASP A 162 7.76 -2.95 -7.67
CA ASP A 162 8.00 -1.69 -6.97
C ASP A 162 6.97 -1.45 -5.85
N GLY A 163 5.69 -1.65 -6.16
CA GLY A 163 4.59 -1.44 -5.24
C GLY A 163 3.24 -1.80 -5.83
N LEU A 164 2.22 -1.83 -4.97
CA LEU A 164 0.83 -1.99 -5.36
C LEU A 164 -0.09 -1.27 -4.39
N ALA A 165 -1.27 -0.92 -4.89
CA ALA A 165 -2.40 -0.45 -4.11
C ALA A 165 -3.46 -1.56 -4.05
N ALA A 166 -3.78 -2.01 -2.84
CA ALA A 166 -4.82 -3.00 -2.61
C ALA A 166 -6.03 -2.36 -1.92
N MET A 167 -7.21 -2.64 -2.49
CA MET A 167 -8.50 -2.21 -1.97
C MET A 167 -9.41 -3.42 -1.90
N GLY A 168 -10.05 -3.64 -0.76
CA GLY A 168 -10.99 -4.75 -0.61
C GLY A 168 -11.44 -4.94 0.83
N GLN A 169 -12.69 -5.39 1.02
CA GLN A 169 -13.26 -5.66 2.35
C GLN A 169 -13.12 -4.50 3.35
N GLY A 170 -13.23 -3.26 2.86
CA GLY A 170 -13.08 -2.05 3.68
C GLY A 170 -11.63 -1.64 3.99
N ALA A 171 -10.64 -2.38 3.50
CA ALA A 171 -9.22 -2.04 3.66
C ALA A 171 -8.67 -1.25 2.47
N LYS A 172 -7.81 -0.26 2.77
CA LYS A 172 -6.98 0.52 1.84
C LYS A 172 -5.52 0.32 2.23
N LEU A 173 -4.75 -0.36 1.38
CA LEU A 173 -3.37 -0.76 1.65
C LEU A 173 -2.46 -0.29 0.51
N ILE A 174 -1.29 0.22 0.88
CA ILE A 174 -0.15 0.38 -0.02
C ILE A 174 0.92 -0.62 0.42
N LEU A 175 1.36 -1.47 -0.50
CA LEU A 175 2.47 -2.40 -0.28
C LEU A 175 3.61 -2.02 -1.22
N LEU A 176 4.79 -1.79 -0.66
CA LEU A 176 6.01 -1.50 -1.42
C LEU A 176 7.02 -2.64 -1.29
N SER A 177 7.91 -2.74 -2.28
CA SER A 177 9.13 -3.52 -2.12
C SER A 177 10.20 -2.72 -1.39
N THR A 178 11.07 -3.39 -0.64
CA THR A 178 12.34 -2.82 -0.19
C THR A 178 13.15 -2.37 -1.41
N ALA A 179 13.81 -1.21 -1.33
CA ALA A 179 14.54 -0.66 -2.46
C ALA A 179 15.84 0.03 -2.04
N SER A 180 16.89 -0.14 -2.84
CA SER A 180 18.16 0.59 -2.68
C SER A 180 18.09 2.05 -3.18
N ASN A 181 16.98 2.43 -3.84
CA ASN A 181 16.72 3.78 -4.30
C ASN A 181 15.53 4.39 -3.54
N PRO A 182 15.78 5.15 -2.45
CA PRO A 182 14.72 5.73 -1.63
C PRO A 182 13.88 6.78 -2.40
N ALA A 183 14.45 7.45 -3.40
CA ALA A 183 13.71 8.40 -4.22
C ALA A 183 12.69 7.71 -5.14
N ARG A 184 13.02 6.52 -5.67
CA ARG A 184 12.08 5.67 -6.43
C ARG A 184 10.97 5.19 -5.52
N GLN A 185 11.31 4.58 -4.38
CA GLN A 185 10.32 4.06 -3.42
C GLN A 185 9.37 5.16 -2.91
N ARG A 186 9.88 6.37 -2.63
CA ARG A 186 9.03 7.53 -2.25
C ARG A 186 8.07 7.94 -3.36
N PHE A 187 8.51 7.92 -4.62
CA PHE A 187 7.64 8.22 -5.76
C PHE A 187 6.59 7.13 -5.95
N THR A 188 6.97 5.86 -5.88
CA THR A 188 6.06 4.70 -5.88
C THR A 188 4.99 4.84 -4.79
N LEU A 189 5.38 5.12 -3.55
CA LEU A 189 4.42 5.34 -2.45
C LEU A 189 3.42 6.46 -2.76
N ALA A 190 3.88 7.59 -3.30
CA ALA A 190 2.99 8.67 -3.69
C ALA A 190 2.08 8.29 -4.88
N HIS A 191 2.58 7.47 -5.80
CA HIS A 191 1.84 6.95 -6.94
C HIS A 191 0.69 6.03 -6.47
N GLU A 192 1.00 5.04 -5.62
CA GLU A 192 -0.01 4.13 -5.06
C GLU A 192 -1.08 4.87 -4.24
N LEU A 193 -0.68 5.89 -3.49
CA LEU A 193 -1.63 6.77 -2.82
C LEU A 193 -2.56 7.48 -3.81
N GLY A 194 -2.05 7.86 -4.98
CA GLY A 194 -2.82 8.45 -6.06
C GLY A 194 -3.93 7.51 -6.54
N HIS A 195 -3.61 6.23 -6.76
CA HIS A 195 -4.60 5.20 -7.09
C HIS A 195 -5.67 5.05 -6.00
N LEU A 196 -5.25 4.94 -4.72
CA LEU A 196 -6.20 4.81 -3.60
C LEU A 196 -7.14 6.01 -3.45
N LEU A 197 -6.64 7.23 -3.65
CA LEU A 197 -7.42 8.46 -3.49
C LEU A 197 -8.30 8.79 -4.69
N ALA A 198 -7.92 8.33 -5.87
CA ALA A 198 -8.75 8.46 -7.07
C ALA A 198 -9.95 7.50 -7.02
N ASP A 199 -9.91 6.50 -6.14
CA ASP A 199 -10.90 5.42 -6.03
C ASP A 199 -11.17 4.78 -7.39
N ASP A 200 -10.08 4.55 -8.12
CA ASP A 200 -10.13 4.00 -9.46
C ASP A 200 -10.71 2.59 -9.39
N ASP A 201 -11.91 2.47 -9.97
CA ASP A 201 -12.85 1.37 -9.87
C ASP A 201 -12.17 -0.02 -9.93
N GLN A 202 -12.56 -0.89 -8.99
CA GLN A 202 -12.33 -2.36 -8.90
C GLN A 202 -10.97 -2.86 -8.33
N ASP A 203 -10.93 -3.00 -7.00
CA ASP A 203 -10.49 -4.20 -6.28
C ASP A 203 -9.03 -4.74 -6.31
N VAL A 204 -8.08 -4.13 -7.04
CA VAL A 204 -6.61 -4.14 -6.80
C VAL A 204 -5.87 -3.64 -8.04
N HIS A 205 -4.97 -2.67 -7.86
CA HIS A 205 -4.07 -2.18 -8.91
C HIS A 205 -2.66 -2.71 -8.65
N LEU A 206 -2.13 -3.48 -9.60
CA LEU A 206 -0.80 -4.10 -9.54
C LEU A 206 0.15 -3.41 -10.50
N ASP A 207 1.08 -2.61 -9.98
CA ASP A 207 2.16 -2.06 -10.80
C ASP A 207 3.45 -2.86 -10.67
N ARG A 208 3.76 -3.61 -11.74
CA ARG A 208 4.99 -4.40 -11.83
C ARG A 208 6.21 -3.50 -12.03
N ASP A 209 6.04 -2.35 -12.70
CA ASP A 209 7.02 -1.27 -12.85
C ASP A 209 6.33 0.04 -13.26
N ILE A 210 6.26 1.03 -12.37
CA ILE A 210 5.62 2.35 -12.61
C ILE A 210 6.29 3.10 -13.79
N PHE A 211 7.50 2.68 -14.21
CA PHE A 211 8.23 3.27 -15.34
C PHE A 211 8.11 2.47 -16.65
N ASP A 212 7.33 1.38 -16.70
CA ASP A 212 7.12 0.63 -17.94
C ASP A 212 6.42 1.49 -19.00
N ARG A 213 6.97 1.47 -20.22
CA ARG A 213 6.47 2.25 -21.35
C ARG A 213 5.14 1.72 -21.89
N ALA A 214 4.80 0.47 -21.64
CA ALA A 214 3.54 -0.13 -22.09
C ALA A 214 2.32 0.37 -21.31
N GLN A 215 2.50 0.79 -20.05
CA GLN A 215 1.45 1.29 -19.16
C GLN A 215 1.20 2.81 -19.29
N LYS A 216 2.07 3.56 -19.99
CA LYS A 216 1.97 5.03 -20.12
C LYS A 216 0.69 5.57 -20.77
N THR A 217 -0.02 4.74 -21.53
CA THR A 217 -1.28 5.15 -22.19
C THR A 217 -2.51 4.88 -21.33
N ASP A 218 -2.38 4.17 -20.21
CA ASP A 218 -3.48 3.93 -19.29
C ASP A 218 -3.89 5.25 -18.62
N PRO A 219 -5.18 5.64 -18.71
CA PRO A 219 -5.77 6.71 -17.92
C PRO A 219 -5.38 6.74 -16.44
N SER A 220 -5.42 5.59 -15.77
CA SER A 220 -5.19 5.49 -14.33
C SER A 220 -3.75 5.80 -13.97
N GLU A 221 -2.83 5.20 -14.72
CA GLU A 221 -1.39 5.44 -14.59
C GLU A 221 -1.01 6.89 -14.86
N GLN A 222 -1.64 7.53 -15.84
CA GLN A 222 -1.41 8.94 -16.12
C GLN A 222 -1.86 9.83 -14.95
N ARG A 223 -3.01 9.52 -14.35
CA ARG A 223 -3.54 10.21 -13.18
C ARG A 223 -2.65 10.01 -11.96
N ALA A 224 -2.28 8.76 -11.62
CA ALA A 224 -1.43 8.44 -10.49
C ALA A 224 -0.01 9.04 -10.62
N ASN A 225 0.59 8.99 -11.81
CA ASN A 225 1.88 9.64 -12.07
C ASN A 225 1.81 11.17 -11.94
N ALA A 226 0.74 11.80 -12.46
CA ALA A 226 0.52 13.23 -12.30
C ALA A 226 0.28 13.60 -10.83
N PHE A 227 -0.47 12.77 -10.11
CA PHE A 227 -0.70 12.91 -8.67
C PHE A 227 0.63 12.87 -7.91
N ALA A 228 1.43 11.82 -8.06
CA ALA A 228 2.70 11.66 -7.36
C ALA A 228 3.65 12.84 -7.62
N SER A 229 3.74 13.27 -8.88
CA SER A 229 4.55 14.41 -9.28
C SER A 229 4.13 15.70 -8.57
N VAL A 230 2.83 16.04 -8.55
CA VAL A 230 2.33 17.27 -7.91
C VAL A 230 2.34 17.17 -6.39
N PHE A 231 2.03 15.99 -5.85
CA PHE A 231 1.97 15.75 -4.41
C PHE A 231 3.34 15.91 -3.77
N LEU A 232 4.39 15.37 -4.39
CA LEU A 232 5.77 15.52 -3.94
C LEU A 232 6.39 16.86 -4.32
N LEU A 233 6.09 17.39 -5.52
CA LEU A 233 6.72 18.59 -6.08
C LEU A 233 5.69 19.70 -6.38
N PRO A 234 5.17 20.38 -5.34
CA PRO A 234 4.21 21.46 -5.48
C PRO A 234 4.78 22.64 -6.26
N GLU A 235 4.00 23.18 -7.19
CA GLU A 235 4.44 24.25 -8.09
C GLU A 235 4.92 25.50 -7.34
N GLN A 236 4.13 25.97 -6.36
CA GLN A 236 4.44 27.19 -5.63
C GLN A 236 5.80 27.08 -4.92
N THR A 237 6.03 26.00 -4.18
CA THR A 237 7.30 25.78 -3.47
C THR A 237 8.48 25.67 -4.44
N LEU A 238 8.32 25.01 -5.59
CA LEU A 238 9.38 24.95 -6.60
C LEU A 238 9.68 26.32 -7.21
N ARG A 239 8.65 27.11 -7.54
CA ARG A 239 8.83 28.46 -8.08
C ARG A 239 9.47 29.39 -7.07
N GLU A 240 9.11 29.32 -5.80
CA GLU A 240 9.73 30.11 -4.74
C GLU A 240 11.20 29.72 -4.55
N ALA A 241 11.51 28.42 -4.51
CA ALA A 241 12.87 27.94 -4.34
C ALA A 241 13.79 28.31 -5.52
N VAL A 242 13.29 28.25 -6.76
CA VAL A 242 14.06 28.62 -7.97
C VAL A 242 14.02 30.13 -8.24
N GLY A 243 12.95 30.83 -7.87
CA GLY A 243 12.83 32.27 -8.04
C GLY A 243 13.73 33.05 -7.10
N ALA A 244 14.00 32.51 -5.90
CA ALA A 244 14.93 33.09 -4.94
C ALA A 244 16.41 32.99 -5.36
N VAL A 245 16.77 32.01 -6.21
CA VAL A 245 18.14 31.75 -6.64
C VAL A 245 18.15 31.24 -8.07
N ARG A 246 18.90 31.86 -8.99
CA ARG A 246 19.11 31.29 -10.34
C ARG A 246 19.51 29.81 -10.20
N LEU A 247 18.77 28.90 -10.85
CA LEU A 247 19.01 27.47 -10.73
C LEU A 247 20.44 27.11 -11.17
N THR A 248 21.27 26.71 -10.21
CA THR A 248 22.62 26.19 -10.43
C THR A 248 22.62 24.67 -10.25
N ARG A 249 23.77 24.03 -10.52
CA ARG A 249 23.93 22.60 -10.28
C ARG A 249 23.79 22.26 -8.79
N GLU A 250 24.30 23.12 -7.92
CA GLU A 250 24.26 22.98 -6.47
C GLU A 250 22.84 23.17 -5.93
N SER A 251 22.13 24.22 -6.34
CA SER A 251 20.75 24.43 -5.88
C SER A 251 19.79 23.37 -6.45
N PHE A 252 20.01 22.90 -7.67
CA PHE A 252 19.25 21.76 -8.22
C PHE A 252 19.49 20.46 -7.42
N ALA A 253 20.74 20.18 -7.05
CA ALA A 253 21.09 19.01 -6.24
C ALA A 253 20.50 19.09 -4.83
N ALA A 254 20.53 20.28 -4.21
CA ALA A 254 19.89 20.53 -2.92
C ALA A 254 18.39 20.25 -2.99
N LEU A 255 17.69 20.74 -4.03
CA LEU A 255 16.27 20.47 -4.23
C LEU A 255 15.97 18.96 -4.40
N CYS A 256 16.82 18.20 -5.09
CA CYS A 256 16.64 16.75 -5.17
C CYS A 256 16.65 16.10 -3.77
N CYS A 257 17.54 16.57 -2.88
CA CYS A 257 17.63 16.09 -1.51
C CYS A 257 16.46 16.58 -0.64
N ASP A 258 16.07 17.85 -0.74
CA ASP A 258 14.97 18.44 0.04
C ASP A 258 13.62 17.77 -0.22
N PHE A 259 13.36 17.44 -1.49
CA PHE A 259 12.12 16.76 -1.90
C PHE A 259 12.24 15.24 -1.89
N MET A 260 13.44 14.70 -1.73
CA MET A 260 13.77 13.28 -1.84
C MET A 260 13.25 12.66 -3.15
N VAL A 261 13.52 13.31 -4.28
CA VAL A 261 13.13 12.83 -5.62
C VAL A 261 14.36 12.64 -6.52
N SER A 262 14.21 11.87 -7.60
CA SER A 262 15.28 11.73 -8.57
C SER A 262 15.53 13.04 -9.35
N PRO A 263 16.78 13.31 -9.78
CA PRO A 263 17.09 14.40 -10.71
C PRO A 263 16.21 14.40 -11.97
N ALA A 264 15.90 13.22 -12.52
CA ALA A 264 15.01 13.12 -13.67
C ALA A 264 13.59 13.62 -13.34
N THR A 265 13.02 13.18 -12.22
CA THR A 265 11.68 13.61 -11.76
C THR A 265 11.62 15.13 -11.57
N LEU A 266 12.62 15.71 -10.88
CA LEU A 266 12.66 17.16 -10.66
C LEU A 266 12.82 17.94 -11.97
N ALA A 267 13.74 17.51 -12.85
CA ALA A 267 13.98 18.17 -14.13
C ALA A 267 12.72 18.16 -15.01
N TYR A 268 12.03 17.02 -15.12
CA TYR A 268 10.77 16.94 -15.87
C TYR A 268 9.68 17.83 -15.26
N ARG A 269 9.58 17.89 -13.93
CA ARG A 269 8.62 18.77 -13.26
C ARG A 269 8.90 20.24 -13.55
N LEU A 270 10.16 20.68 -13.44
CA LEU A 270 10.57 22.05 -13.74
C LEU A 270 10.35 22.42 -15.21
N LEU A 271 10.59 21.48 -16.14
CA LEU A 271 10.29 21.66 -17.56
C LEU A 271 8.78 21.85 -17.79
N LYS A 272 7.95 20.99 -17.19
CA LYS A 272 6.47 21.09 -17.29
C LYS A 272 5.95 22.42 -16.75
N LEU A 273 6.55 22.94 -15.69
CA LEU A 273 6.26 24.25 -15.11
C LEU A 273 6.86 25.43 -15.89
N ARG A 274 7.59 25.17 -16.97
CA ARG A 274 8.32 26.16 -17.78
C ARG A 274 9.31 27.00 -16.96
N VAL A 275 9.86 26.41 -15.90
CA VAL A 275 10.91 27.01 -15.07
C VAL A 275 12.28 26.83 -15.73
N ILE A 276 12.45 25.75 -16.48
CA ILE A 276 13.64 25.46 -17.28
C ILE A 276 13.23 25.10 -18.72
N ASP A 277 14.18 25.22 -19.65
CA ASP A 277 14.01 24.75 -21.03
C ASP A 277 14.40 23.26 -21.21
N ALA A 278 14.19 22.74 -22.42
CA ALA A 278 14.49 21.34 -22.73
C ALA A 278 16.00 21.00 -22.63
N GLY A 279 16.88 21.95 -22.96
CA GLY A 279 18.33 21.74 -22.87
C GLY A 279 18.80 21.63 -21.42
N ALA A 280 18.30 22.50 -20.56
CA ALA A 280 18.52 22.42 -19.11
C ALA A 280 17.93 21.13 -18.52
N CYS A 281 16.73 20.71 -18.96
CA CYS A 281 16.15 19.43 -18.54
C CYS A 281 17.06 18.24 -18.90
N ASP A 282 17.59 18.21 -20.13
CA ASP A 282 18.50 17.17 -20.61
C ASP A 282 19.85 17.17 -19.89
N TYR A 283 20.32 18.34 -19.46
CA TYR A 283 21.50 18.49 -18.63
C TYR A 283 21.27 17.92 -17.22
N TYR A 284 20.23 18.37 -16.53
CA TYR A 284 19.99 18.00 -15.13
C TYR A 284 19.59 16.53 -14.93
N LYS A 285 18.82 15.94 -15.86
CA LYS A 285 18.38 14.54 -15.74
C LYS A 285 19.50 13.50 -15.82
N ARG A 286 20.72 13.90 -16.23
CA ARG A 286 21.90 13.02 -16.26
C ARG A 286 22.52 12.80 -14.89
N MET A 287 22.23 13.68 -13.93
CA MET A 287 22.69 13.54 -12.56
C MET A 287 21.99 12.33 -11.90
N THR A 288 22.73 11.56 -11.11
CA THR A 288 22.18 10.50 -10.27
C THR A 288 21.79 11.02 -8.88
N VAL A 289 20.99 10.27 -8.13
CA VAL A 289 20.63 10.61 -6.75
C VAL A 289 21.88 10.72 -5.87
N ARG A 290 22.86 9.82 -6.04
CA ARG A 290 24.12 9.86 -5.28
C ARG A 290 24.97 11.07 -5.65
N GLU A 291 25.07 11.42 -6.94
CA GLU A 291 25.77 12.64 -7.35
C GLU A 291 25.09 13.89 -6.79
N ALA A 292 23.75 13.96 -6.76
CA ALA A 292 23.02 15.07 -6.13
C ALA A 292 23.38 15.19 -4.64
N ALA A 293 23.41 14.07 -3.91
CA ALA A 293 23.79 14.08 -2.50
C ALA A 293 25.25 14.51 -2.28
N VAL A 294 26.19 14.10 -3.14
CA VAL A 294 27.59 14.56 -3.07
C VAL A 294 27.68 16.08 -3.30
N VAL A 295 26.97 16.59 -4.31
CA VAL A 295 26.99 18.02 -4.66
C VAL A 295 26.36 18.89 -3.58
N ALA A 296 25.33 18.37 -2.91
CA ALA A 296 24.64 19.04 -1.82
C ALA A 296 25.28 18.80 -0.44
N ASP A 297 26.38 18.05 -0.35
CA ASP A 297 27.04 17.65 0.90
C ASP A 297 26.10 16.91 1.88
N ARG A 298 25.28 15.99 1.35
CA ARG A 298 24.23 15.26 2.09
C ARG A 298 24.30 13.73 1.90
N VAL A 299 25.49 13.20 1.69
CA VAL A 299 25.70 11.76 1.49
C VAL A 299 25.25 10.93 2.70
N GLU A 300 25.56 11.37 3.92
CA GLU A 300 25.14 10.68 5.15
C GLU A 300 23.62 10.66 5.33
N GLU A 301 22.93 11.68 4.85
CA GLU A 301 21.47 11.68 4.85
C GLU A 301 20.92 10.69 3.82
N LEU A 302 21.49 10.67 2.61
CA LEU A 302 21.12 9.68 1.59
C LEU A 302 21.34 8.25 2.10
N ASP A 303 22.49 7.97 2.72
CA ASP A 303 22.81 6.62 3.22
C ASP A 303 21.83 6.18 4.31
N ARG A 304 21.42 7.07 5.22
CA ARG A 304 20.32 6.80 6.18
C ARG A 304 18.99 6.51 5.50
N LYS A 305 18.67 7.23 4.41
CA LYS A 305 17.43 7.01 3.65
C LYS A 305 17.46 5.68 2.87
N VAL A 306 18.62 5.28 2.35
CA VAL A 306 18.83 3.98 1.69
C VAL A 306 18.63 2.85 2.69
N ALA A 307 19.29 2.92 3.86
CA ALA A 307 19.10 1.91 4.90
C ALA A 307 17.62 1.77 5.30
N ALA A 308 16.93 2.89 5.52
CA ALA A 308 15.51 2.88 5.85
C ALA A 308 14.61 2.33 4.73
N SER A 309 14.96 2.52 3.44
CA SER A 309 14.17 1.99 2.32
C SER A 309 14.41 0.49 2.06
N GLU A 310 15.47 -0.07 2.62
CA GLU A 310 15.79 -1.51 2.55
C GLU A 310 15.22 -2.30 3.74
N GLU A 311 14.68 -1.62 4.75
CA GLU A 311 14.06 -2.25 5.92
C GLU A 311 12.59 -2.63 5.66
N LYS A 312 12.20 -3.81 6.17
CA LYS A 312 10.80 -4.21 6.24
C LYS A 312 10.04 -3.26 7.16
N ARG A 313 8.81 -2.92 6.75
CA ARG A 313 7.90 -2.07 7.53
C ARG A 313 6.53 -2.73 7.61
N LEU A 314 6.02 -2.89 8.82
CA LEU A 314 4.61 -3.25 9.07
C LEU A 314 3.72 -1.99 9.04
N PRO A 315 2.45 -2.09 8.63
CA PRO A 315 1.54 -0.95 8.70
C PRO A 315 1.31 -0.51 10.14
N GLY A 316 1.63 0.74 10.45
CA GLY A 316 1.61 1.28 11.81
C GLY A 316 0.21 1.30 12.40
N LEU A 317 -0.80 1.65 11.60
CA LEU A 317 -2.21 1.60 12.01
C LEU A 317 -2.66 0.17 12.31
N LEU A 318 -2.26 -0.80 11.49
CA LEU A 318 -2.65 -2.21 11.69
C LEU A 318 -2.04 -2.77 12.97
N VAL A 319 -0.76 -2.48 13.21
CA VAL A 319 -0.05 -2.83 14.45
C VAL A 319 -0.76 -2.21 15.65
N ARG A 320 -1.07 -0.91 15.60
CA ARG A 320 -1.79 -0.18 16.66
C ARG A 320 -3.14 -0.82 16.95
N ASP A 321 -3.94 -1.07 15.93
CA ASP A 321 -5.32 -1.53 16.10
C ASP A 321 -5.36 -3.00 16.56
N THR A 322 -4.42 -3.83 16.11
CA THR A 322 -4.29 -5.22 16.57
C THR A 322 -3.89 -5.28 18.05
N ARG A 323 -2.95 -4.41 18.47
CA ARG A 323 -2.61 -4.26 19.89
C ARG A 323 -3.81 -3.79 20.70
N ALA A 324 -4.52 -2.76 20.24
CA ALA A 324 -5.68 -2.22 20.94
C ALA A 324 -6.84 -3.24 21.07
N ALA A 325 -7.03 -4.09 20.06
CA ALA A 325 -8.01 -5.20 20.11
C ALA A 325 -7.63 -6.24 21.16
N TYR A 326 -6.34 -6.57 21.29
CA TYR A 326 -5.84 -7.45 22.35
C TYR A 326 -6.00 -6.83 23.75
N GLU A 327 -5.57 -5.58 23.94
CA GLU A 327 -5.65 -4.88 25.23
C GLU A 327 -7.10 -4.70 25.71
N ALA A 328 -8.05 -4.58 24.78
CA ALA A 328 -9.48 -4.54 25.08
C ALA A 328 -10.14 -5.92 25.29
N GLY A 329 -9.38 -7.01 25.22
CA GLY A 329 -9.89 -8.39 25.37
C GLY A 329 -10.75 -8.88 24.21
N LYS A 330 -10.74 -8.19 23.07
CA LYS A 330 -11.52 -8.53 21.87
C LYS A 330 -10.80 -9.50 20.95
N ALA A 331 -9.48 -9.63 21.08
CA ALA A 331 -8.65 -10.60 20.37
C ALA A 331 -7.67 -11.27 21.34
N THR A 332 -7.22 -12.47 20.97
CA THR A 332 -6.09 -13.10 21.68
C THR A 332 -4.77 -12.41 21.33
N LEU A 333 -3.67 -12.77 21.99
CA LEU A 333 -2.34 -12.26 21.66
C LEU A 333 -1.82 -12.78 20.30
N ARG A 334 -2.38 -13.89 19.79
CA ARG A 334 -1.89 -14.58 18.58
C ARG A 334 -1.95 -13.71 17.31
N PRO A 335 -3.06 -13.02 16.97
CA PRO A 335 -3.08 -12.10 15.83
C PRO A 335 -1.99 -11.00 15.89
N TYR A 336 -1.71 -10.49 17.09
CA TYR A 336 -0.68 -9.46 17.29
C TYR A 336 0.73 -10.03 17.11
N ALA A 337 1.03 -11.16 17.77
CA ALA A 337 2.31 -11.87 17.61
C ALA A 337 2.56 -12.28 16.15
N SER A 338 1.53 -12.82 15.49
CA SER A 338 1.58 -13.19 14.07
C SER A 338 1.88 -12.00 13.16
N LEU A 339 1.28 -10.83 13.42
CA LEU A 339 1.54 -9.62 12.63
C LEU A 339 2.99 -9.13 12.82
N LEU A 340 3.50 -9.20 14.05
CA LEU A 340 4.89 -8.82 14.35
C LEU A 340 5.92 -9.85 13.87
N GLY A 341 5.49 -11.07 13.52
CA GLY A 341 6.38 -12.18 13.17
C GLY A 341 7.17 -12.71 14.36
N VAL A 342 6.62 -12.60 15.58
CA VAL A 342 7.25 -13.06 16.82
C VAL A 342 6.48 -14.23 17.43
N ASP A 343 7.15 -15.02 18.26
CA ASP A 343 6.47 -16.08 19.00
C ASP A 343 5.50 -15.52 20.04
N VAL A 344 4.35 -16.19 20.22
CA VAL A 344 3.29 -15.71 21.11
C VAL A 344 3.67 -15.80 22.59
N ASP A 345 4.50 -16.77 22.97
CA ASP A 345 4.96 -16.94 24.34
C ASP A 345 6.08 -15.93 24.65
N GLU A 346 7.01 -15.70 23.71
CA GLU A 346 8.00 -14.62 23.82
C GLU A 346 7.35 -13.24 24.00
N LEU A 347 6.31 -12.95 23.21
CA LEU A 347 5.59 -11.69 23.32
C LEU A 347 4.82 -11.58 24.64
N ARG A 348 4.28 -12.69 25.15
CA ARG A 348 3.59 -12.72 26.45
C ARG A 348 4.55 -12.37 27.59
N ASP A 349 5.74 -12.93 27.57
CA ASP A 349 6.76 -12.68 28.61
C ASP A 349 7.20 -11.20 28.62
N GLN A 350 7.30 -10.57 27.45
CA GLN A 350 7.57 -9.12 27.34
C GLN A 350 6.47 -8.29 28.02
N PHE A 351 5.20 -8.58 27.75
CA PHE A 351 4.08 -7.86 28.37
C PHE A 351 4.03 -8.05 29.90
N VAL A 352 4.35 -9.24 30.41
CA VAL A 352 4.43 -9.47 31.87
C VAL A 352 5.57 -8.64 32.47
N SER A 353 6.73 -8.60 31.83
CA SER A 353 7.88 -7.81 32.30
C SER A 353 7.64 -6.28 32.28
N GLU A 354 6.84 -5.78 31.33
CA GLU A 354 6.44 -4.36 31.28
C GLU A 354 5.46 -4.01 32.42
N GLN A 355 4.54 -4.91 32.75
CA GLN A 355 3.60 -4.72 33.86
C GLN A 355 4.28 -4.78 35.24
N ASP A 356 5.24 -5.68 35.40
CA ASP A 356 6.02 -5.80 36.64
C ASP A 356 6.95 -4.58 36.87
N ASN A 357 7.49 -3.99 35.80
CA ASN A 357 8.30 -2.76 35.88
C ASN A 357 7.47 -1.48 35.98
N GLY A 358 6.23 -1.45 35.45
CA GLY A 358 5.32 -0.31 35.52
C GLY A 358 4.60 -0.15 36.87
N GLY A 359 4.59 -1.19 37.70
CA GLY A 359 4.00 -1.17 39.05
C GLY A 359 4.91 -0.64 40.17
N ALA A 360 6.16 -0.28 39.86
CA ALA A 360 7.17 0.16 40.83
C ALA A 360 7.47 1.67 40.79
N ALA A 361 6.68 2.48 40.09
CA ALA A 361 6.88 3.94 39.94
C ALA A 361 5.90 4.77 40.77
#